data_AF-A0LB73-F1
#
_entry.id   AF-A0LB73-F1
#
_cell.length_a   1.000
_cell.length_b   1.000
_cell.length_c   1.000
_cell.angle_alpha   90.00
_cell.angle_beta   90.00
_cell.angle_gamma   90.00
#
_symmetry.space_group_name_H-M   'P 1'
#
loop_
_entity.id
_entity.type
_entity.pdbx_description
1 polymer ?
#
loop_
_entity_poly.entity_id
_entity_poly.type
_entity_poly.pdbx_seq_one_letter_code
_entity_poly.pdbx_strand_id
1 'polypeptide(L)'
;MLSGVVSPDHVHILVSHPPQIPVSKLVQRVKGKTSYKMQREFQVLRKQYWGQRMWARGYFACTTGNVTDDMIKEYIDGHTEADDNFKVADFESE
;
A
#
# COMPACT_ATOMS: atom_id res chain seq x y z
N MET A 1 9.11 8.91 -3.01
CA MET A 1 8.71 8.79 -1.60
C MET A 1 7.65 7.70 -1.47
N LEU A 2 7.68 6.89 -0.41
CA LEU A 2 6.65 5.90 -0.07
C LEU A 2 6.21 6.08 1.39
N SER A 3 4.92 6.29 1.64
CA SER A 3 4.35 6.37 2.98
C SER A 3 2.96 5.76 3.01
N GLY A 4 2.45 5.41 4.18
CA GLY A 4 1.14 4.81 4.28
C GLY A 4 0.75 4.36 5.68
N VAL A 5 -0.42 3.76 5.75
CA VAL A 5 -1.02 3.21 6.97
C VAL A 5 -1.49 1.81 6.67
N VAL A 6 -1.22 0.89 7.58
CA VAL A 6 -1.79 -0.46 7.56
C VAL A 6 -2.95 -0.50 8.52
N SER A 7 -4.09 -1.01 8.08
CA SER A 7 -5.27 -1.24 8.91
C SER A 7 -5.57 -2.75 8.94
N PRO A 8 -6.40 -3.24 9.88
CA PRO A 8 -6.68 -4.68 10.00
C PRO A 8 -7.24 -5.33 8.72
N ASP A 9 -7.96 -4.57 7.89
CA ASP A 9 -8.65 -5.07 6.69
C ASP A 9 -8.28 -4.34 5.39
N HIS A 10 -7.49 -3.26 5.44
CA HIS A 10 -7.07 -2.50 4.26
C HIS A 10 -5.73 -1.78 4.47
N VAL A 11 -5.13 -1.28 3.38
CA VAL A 11 -3.86 -0.53 3.42
C VAL A 11 -3.98 0.70 2.54
N HIS A 12 -3.59 1.85 3.08
CA HIS A 12 -3.48 3.11 2.36
C HIS A 12 -2.01 3.39 2.03
N ILE A 13 -1.73 3.71 0.78
CA ILE A 13 -0.36 3.96 0.30
C ILE A 13 -0.32 5.26 -0.49
N LEU A 14 0.52 6.18 -0.05
CA LEU A 14 0.95 7.35 -0.79
C LEU A 14 2.31 7.06 -1.43
N VAL A 15 2.37 7.18 -2.75
CA VAL A 15 3.53 6.79 -3.55
C VAL A 15 3.76 7.78 -4.69
N SER A 16 5.02 8.16 -4.88
CA SER A 16 5.45 8.84 -6.11
C SER A 16 5.61 7.81 -7.23
N HIS A 17 4.94 8.03 -8.37
CA HIS A 17 4.83 7.03 -9.43
C HIS A 17 4.91 7.69 -10.83
N PRO A 18 5.69 7.15 -11.79
CA PRO A 18 5.81 7.72 -13.12
C PRO A 18 4.47 7.75 -13.88
N PRO A 19 4.03 8.89 -14.44
CA PRO A 19 2.70 9.01 -15.07
C PRO A 19 2.50 8.10 -16.30
N GLN A 20 3.58 7.70 -16.95
CA GLN A 20 3.64 6.82 -18.11
C GLN A 20 3.40 5.35 -17.77
N ILE A 21 3.48 4.98 -16.49
CA ILE A 21 3.15 3.63 -16.04
C ILE A 21 1.70 3.64 -15.52
N PRO A 22 0.81 2.76 -16.02
CA PRO A 22 -0.55 2.68 -15.49
C PRO A 22 -0.56 2.32 -14.00
N VAL A 23 -1.39 3.01 -13.21
CA VAL A 23 -1.60 2.73 -11.78
C VAL A 23 -2.00 1.28 -11.54
N SER A 24 -2.80 0.70 -12.45
CA SER A 24 -3.19 -0.71 -12.40
C SER A 24 -1.99 -1.68 -12.38
N LYS A 25 -0.90 -1.36 -13.10
CA LYS A 25 0.33 -2.17 -13.07
C LYS A 25 1.06 -2.06 -11.73
N LEU A 26 1.11 -0.86 -11.16
CA LEU A 26 1.69 -0.65 -9.82
C LEU A 26 0.91 -1.49 -8.80
N VAL A 27 -0.41 -1.34 -8.76
CA VAL A 27 -1.28 -2.04 -7.81
C VAL A 27 -1.22 -3.56 -8.01
N GLN A 28 -1.18 -4.05 -9.25
CA GLN A 28 -1.00 -5.47 -9.54
C GLN A 28 0.31 -6.00 -8.93
N ARG A 29 1.42 -5.27 -9.08
CA ARG A 29 2.72 -5.67 -8.52
C ARG A 29 2.71 -5.64 -7.01
N VAL A 30 2.19 -4.57 -6.41
CA VAL A 30 2.11 -4.42 -4.95
C VAL A 30 1.29 -5.57 -4.36
N LYS A 31 0.05 -5.78 -4.83
CA LYS A 31 -0.83 -6.84 -4.31
C LYS A 31 -0.25 -8.23 -4.53
N GLY A 32 0.33 -8.49 -5.71
CA GLY A 32 0.94 -9.78 -6.02
C GLY A 32 2.16 -10.09 -5.16
N LYS A 33 3.11 -9.15 -5.07
CA LYS A 33 4.37 -9.34 -4.31
C LYS A 33 4.12 -9.44 -2.82
N THR A 34 3.24 -8.60 -2.27
CA THR A 34 2.88 -8.65 -0.85
C THR A 34 2.12 -9.93 -0.50
N SER A 35 1.13 -10.34 -1.30
CA SER A 35 0.40 -11.61 -1.10
C SER A 35 1.37 -12.81 -1.11
N TYR A 36 2.30 -12.85 -2.07
CA TYR A 36 3.31 -13.89 -2.14
C TYR A 36 4.24 -13.91 -0.93
N LYS A 37 4.79 -12.75 -0.54
CA LYS A 37 5.73 -12.64 0.58
C LYS A 37 5.05 -13.01 1.91
N MET A 38 3.89 -12.43 2.19
CA MET A 38 3.12 -12.66 3.43
C MET A 38 2.72 -14.12 3.59
N GLN A 39 2.23 -14.78 2.53
CA GLN A 39 1.83 -16.19 2.62
C GLN A 39 3.01 -17.16 2.73
N ARG A 40 4.22 -16.74 2.34
CA ARG A 40 5.44 -17.51 2.57
C ARG A 40 5.97 -17.35 3.99
N GLU A 41 5.94 -16.13 4.52
CA GLU A 41 6.45 -15.82 5.86
C GLU A 41 5.47 -16.30 6.95
N PHE A 42 4.17 -16.14 6.73
CA PHE A 42 3.14 -16.49 7.71
C PHE A 42 2.28 -17.65 7.21
N GLN A 43 2.64 -18.87 7.59
CA GLN A 43 1.96 -20.09 7.13
C GLN A 43 0.45 -20.12 7.48
N VAL A 44 0.04 -19.43 8.55
CA VAL A 44 -1.38 -19.28 8.92
C VAL A 44 -2.18 -18.58 7.81
N LEU A 45 -1.60 -17.56 7.16
CA LEU A 45 -2.24 -16.83 6.07
C LEU A 45 -2.39 -17.70 4.83
N ARG A 46 -1.47 -18.64 4.59
CA ARG A 46 -1.57 -19.58 3.46
C ARG A 46 -2.78 -20.52 3.57
N LYS A 47 -3.16 -20.89 4.79
CA LYS A 47 -4.36 -21.71 5.05
C LYS A 47 -5.63 -20.87 4.89
N GLN A 48 -5.62 -19.63 5.37
CA GLN A 48 -6.76 -18.73 5.32
C GLN A 48 -7.05 -18.20 3.91
N TYR A 49 -6.02 -17.79 3.17
CA TYR A 49 -6.14 -17.17 1.84
C TYR A 49 -5.69 -18.12 0.72
N TRP A 50 -6.35 -19.29 0.64
CA TRP A 50 -6.03 -20.29 -0.36
C TRP A 50 -6.09 -19.71 -1.79
N GLY A 51 -5.19 -20.16 -2.66
CA GLY A 51 -5.13 -19.68 -4.05
C GLY A 51 -4.66 -18.23 -4.20
N GLN A 52 -3.88 -17.72 -3.25
CA GLN A 52 -3.28 -16.37 -3.27
C GLN A 52 -4.28 -15.20 -3.24
N ARG A 53 -5.51 -15.45 -2.75
CA ARG A 53 -6.60 -14.46 -2.68
C ARG A 53 -6.56 -13.64 -1.40
N MET A 54 -5.39 -13.11 -1.05
CA MET A 54 -5.21 -12.27 0.15
C MET A 54 -5.91 -10.92 -0.01
N TRP A 55 -5.80 -10.30 -1.17
CA TRP A 55 -6.38 -8.99 -1.45
C TRP A 55 -7.72 -9.09 -2.18
N ALA A 56 -8.63 -8.15 -1.91
CA ALA A 56 -9.83 -7.95 -2.72
C ALA A 56 -9.46 -7.72 -4.20
N ARG A 57 -10.37 -7.98 -5.14
CA ARG A 57 -10.08 -7.77 -6.58
C ARG A 57 -9.88 -6.29 -6.93
N GLY A 58 -10.70 -5.42 -6.35
CA GLY A 58 -10.66 -3.98 -6.58
C GLY A 58 -9.49 -3.26 -5.89
N TYR A 59 -9.38 -1.97 -6.20
CA TYR A 59 -8.53 -0.99 -5.51
C TYR A 59 -9.11 0.40 -5.73
N PHE A 60 -8.77 1.33 -4.84
CA PHE A 60 -9.05 2.75 -5.01
C PHE A 60 -7.74 3.48 -5.32
N ALA A 61 -7.79 4.45 -6.22
CA ALA A 61 -6.66 5.31 -6.52
C ALA A 61 -7.18 6.71 -6.88
N CYS A 62 -6.57 7.72 -6.29
CA CYS A 62 -6.82 9.12 -6.62
C CYS A 62 -5.46 9.83 -6.77
N THR A 63 -5.43 10.86 -7.61
CA THR A 63 -4.30 11.78 -7.62
C THR A 63 -4.51 12.77 -6.48
N THR A 64 -3.53 12.87 -5.64
CA THR A 64 -3.44 13.93 -4.65
C THR A 64 -2.78 15.12 -5.38
N GLY A 65 -3.39 16.31 -5.32
CA GLY A 65 -3.01 17.48 -6.12
C GLY A 65 -1.65 18.08 -5.71
N ASN A 66 -1.57 19.42 -5.54
CA ASN A 66 -0.44 19.99 -4.78
C ASN A 66 -0.57 19.56 -3.32
N VAL A 67 -0.02 18.39 -3.01
CA VAL A 67 -0.03 17.82 -1.68
C VAL A 67 1.01 18.51 -0.85
N THR A 68 0.57 19.17 0.23
CA THR A 68 1.46 19.61 1.30
C THR A 68 1.64 18.48 2.31
N ASP A 69 2.74 18.51 3.05
CA ASP A 69 3.00 17.54 4.13
C ASP A 69 1.85 17.48 5.15
N ASP A 70 1.14 18.59 5.36
CA ASP A 70 -0.03 18.68 6.23
C ASP A 70 -1.21 17.84 5.75
N MET A 71 -1.46 17.80 4.43
CA MET A 71 -2.51 16.96 3.86
C MET A 71 -2.19 15.48 3.96
N ILE A 72 -0.91 15.11 3.83
CA ILE A 72 -0.45 13.72 4.04
C ILE A 72 -0.70 13.32 5.49
N LYS A 73 -0.36 14.23 6.41
CA LYS A 73 -0.52 14.03 7.84
C LYS A 73 -2.01 13.88 8.20
N GLU A 74 -2.87 14.77 7.73
CA GLU A 74 -4.32 14.71 8.00
C GLU A 74 -4.97 13.45 7.40
N TYR A 75 -4.56 13.03 6.21
CA TYR A 75 -5.03 11.77 5.62
C TYR A 75 -4.61 10.55 6.45
N ILE A 76 -3.37 10.52 6.91
CA ILE A 76 -2.84 9.44 7.76
C ILE A 76 -3.55 9.43 9.13
N ASP A 77 -3.72 10.60 9.75
CA ASP A 77 -4.35 10.77 11.05
C ASP A 77 -5.86 10.41 11.00
N GLY A 78 -6.53 10.64 9.86
CA GLY A 78 -7.94 10.28 9.67
C GLY A 78 -8.20 8.79 9.42
N HIS A 79 -7.16 7.99 9.12
CA HIS A 79 -7.29 6.55 8.82
C HIS A 79 -6.58 5.66 9.85
N THR A 80 -6.20 6.21 10.99
CA THR A 80 -5.53 5.47 12.07
C THR A 80 -6.51 5.11 13.18
N GLU A 81 -6.52 3.83 13.58
CA GLU A 81 -6.74 3.44 14.97
C GLU A 81 -5.37 3.01 15.51
N ALA A 82 -4.66 3.94 16.14
CA ALA A 82 -3.41 3.78 16.87
C ALA A 82 -2.28 2.90 16.25
N ASP A 83 -1.22 3.57 15.79
CA ASP A 83 0.19 3.11 15.75
C ASP A 83 0.75 2.31 14.52
N ASP A 84 0.01 2.18 13.41
CA ASP A 84 0.46 1.41 12.22
C ASP A 84 1.02 2.26 11.05
N ASN A 85 1.57 3.44 11.33
CA ASN A 85 2.10 4.35 10.32
C ASN A 85 3.50 3.95 9.84
N PHE A 86 3.74 3.96 8.52
CA PHE A 86 5.07 3.75 7.96
C PHE A 86 5.49 4.83 6.97
N LYS A 87 6.77 5.20 7.02
CA LYS A 87 7.43 6.08 6.04
C LYS A 87 8.74 5.43 5.61
N VAL A 88 8.93 5.29 4.30
CA VAL A 88 10.18 4.81 3.70
C VAL A 88 10.75 5.95 2.87
N ALA A 89 11.91 6.46 3.29
CA ALA A 89 12.67 7.44 2.53
C ALA A 89 13.14 6.82 1.20
N ASP A 90 13.27 7.66 0.18
CA ASP A 90 13.47 7.24 -1.21
C ASP A 90 14.59 6.20 -1.41
N PHE A 91 14.31 5.22 -2.27
CA PHE A 91 15.37 4.45 -2.91
C PHE A 91 16.08 5.42 -3.85
N GLU A 92 17.34 5.72 -3.59
CA GLU A 92 18.19 6.38 -4.58
C GLU A 92 18.16 5.55 -5.86
N SER A 93 17.60 6.14 -6.91
CA SER A 93 17.68 5.58 -8.26
C SER A 93 19.07 5.89 -8.81
N GLU A 94 19.92 4.88 -8.93
CA GLU A 94 20.93 4.86 -10.00
C GLU A 94 20.24 4.79 -11.38
#